data_AF-A0A952HJ29-F1
#
_entry.id   AF-A0A952HJ29-F1
#
_cell.length_a   1.000
_cell.length_b   1.000
_cell.length_c   1.000
_cell.angle_alpha   90.00
_cell.angle_beta   90.00
_cell.angle_gamma   90.00
#
_symmetry.space_group_name_H-M   'P 1'
#
loop_
_entity.id
_entity.type
_entity.pdbx_description
1 polymer ?
#
loop_
_entity_poly.entity_id
_entity_poly.type
_entity_poly.pdbx_seq_one_letter_code
_entity_poly.pdbx_strand_id
1 'polypeptide(L)'
;MKVWAYINPQTNILCCALFPEAVPSNVNAVELEVETPDDVILDNGVIRVKTADEKLAEAKQKAINELSQKATSYILQYYSDIKQRSDVSDKENAESYIAYRGLDTSSIRKDITSLVLSNTDFQTALNTLNQKYNPNNDQMISYWLSQVLKVAFRQYFIFLVKQEYASYIQQIQRATSLPLPNFEFKTPFPSLP
;
A
#
# COMPACT_ATOMS: atom_id res chain seq x y z
N MET A 1 33.54 -3.23 9.40
CA MET A 1 34.40 -3.60 8.26
C MET A 1 35.14 -2.36 7.79
N LYS A 2 36.35 -2.53 7.26
CA LYS A 2 37.12 -1.41 6.73
C LYS A 2 36.86 -1.22 5.24
N VAL A 3 36.77 0.03 4.83
CA VAL A 3 36.71 0.43 3.42
C VAL A 3 37.68 1.58 3.17
N TRP A 4 38.22 1.63 1.96
CA TRP A 4 39.04 2.73 1.46
C TRP A 4 38.21 3.52 0.44
N ALA A 5 37.69 4.66 0.88
CA ALA A 5 36.79 5.48 0.11
C ALA A 5 37.53 6.62 -0.59
N TYR A 6 37.25 6.83 -1.87
CA TYR A 6 37.93 7.84 -2.71
C TYR A 6 37.02 8.38 -3.79
N ILE A 7 37.38 9.53 -4.38
CA ILE A 7 36.71 10.07 -5.56
C ILE A 7 37.45 9.58 -6.80
N ASN A 8 36.75 8.87 -7.68
CA ASN A 8 37.33 8.44 -8.95
C ASN A 8 37.64 9.68 -9.80
N PRO A 9 38.90 9.90 -10.22
CA PRO A 9 39.29 11.13 -10.91
C PRO A 9 38.73 11.27 -12.33
N GLN A 10 38.28 10.17 -12.94
CA GLN A 10 37.72 10.17 -14.29
C GLN A 10 36.21 10.41 -14.27
N THR A 11 35.51 9.79 -13.32
CA THR A 11 34.03 9.85 -13.25
C THR A 11 33.51 10.86 -12.25
N ASN A 12 34.37 11.35 -11.34
CA ASN A 12 34.01 12.21 -10.21
C ASN A 12 32.93 11.59 -9.30
N ILE A 13 32.93 10.26 -9.17
CA ILE A 13 32.00 9.47 -8.35
C ILE A 13 32.72 8.98 -7.09
N LEU A 14 32.02 8.93 -5.96
CA LEU A 14 32.49 8.29 -4.73
C LEU A 14 32.56 6.76 -4.91
N CYS A 15 33.73 6.18 -4.66
CA CYS A 15 33.98 4.75 -4.74
C CYS A 15 34.51 4.23 -3.40
N CYS A 16 34.18 2.98 -3.07
CA CYS A 16 34.68 2.29 -1.89
C CYS A 16 35.40 1.00 -2.32
N ALA A 17 36.67 0.85 -1.93
CA ALA A 17 37.43 -0.39 -2.10
C ALA A 17 37.44 -1.18 -0.79
N LEU A 18 37.33 -2.52 -0.90
CA LEU A 18 37.44 -3.44 0.25
C LEU A 18 38.88 -3.74 0.66
N PHE A 19 39.84 -3.38 -0.18
CA PHE A 19 41.26 -3.59 0.03
C PHE A 19 42.01 -2.34 -0.45
N PRO A 20 43.08 -1.91 0.22
CA PRO A 20 43.82 -0.70 -0.14
C PRO A 20 44.48 -0.82 -1.53
N GLU A 21 44.86 -2.03 -1.94
CA GLU A 21 45.50 -2.29 -3.24
C GLU A 21 44.54 -2.11 -4.42
N ALA A 22 43.23 -2.07 -4.17
CA ALA A 22 42.22 -1.81 -5.18
C ALA A 22 41.92 -0.32 -5.37
N VAL A 23 42.57 0.57 -4.60
CA VAL A 23 42.52 2.02 -4.81
C VAL A 23 43.42 2.37 -6.01
N PRO A 24 42.93 3.14 -7.01
CA PRO A 24 43.75 3.55 -8.14
C PRO A 24 44.99 4.33 -7.73
N SER A 25 46.10 4.06 -8.43
CA SER A 25 47.35 4.79 -8.27
C SER A 25 47.14 6.30 -8.41
N ASN A 26 47.75 7.09 -7.52
CA ASN A 26 47.64 8.56 -7.45
C ASN A 26 46.29 9.11 -6.99
N VAL A 27 45.45 8.30 -6.35
CA VAL A 27 44.22 8.76 -5.70
C VAL A 27 44.37 8.69 -4.17
N ASN A 28 43.99 9.77 -3.49
CA ASN A 28 43.93 9.78 -2.03
C ASN A 28 42.63 9.10 -1.59
N ALA A 29 42.77 7.98 -0.89
CA ALA A 29 41.65 7.31 -0.22
C ALA A 29 41.64 7.60 1.28
N VAL A 30 40.44 7.64 1.84
CA VAL A 30 40.19 7.73 3.28
C VAL A 30 39.81 6.35 3.78
N GLU A 31 40.54 5.84 4.78
CA GLU A 31 40.18 4.61 5.47
C GLU A 31 39.05 4.89 6.47
N LEU A 32 37.95 4.17 6.36
CA LEU A 32 36.78 4.30 7.23
C LEU A 32 36.35 2.92 7.76
N GLU A 33 35.98 2.88 9.03
CA GLU A 33 35.31 1.72 9.63
C GLU A 33 33.79 1.92 9.51
N VAL A 34 33.13 0.99 8.82
CA VAL A 34 31.70 1.06 8.49
C VAL A 34 31.02 -0.30 8.68
N GLU A 35 29.69 -0.34 8.75
CA GLU A 35 28.96 -1.62 8.75
C GLU A 35 28.84 -2.14 7.31
N THR A 36 28.59 -1.23 6.37
CA THR A 36 28.51 -1.51 4.92
C THR A 36 29.14 -0.37 4.10
N PRO A 37 29.59 -0.62 2.86
CA PRO A 37 30.10 0.44 1.98
C PRO A 37 29.10 1.57 1.70
N ASP A 38 27.80 1.27 1.77
CA ASP A 38 26.71 2.25 1.59
C ASP A 38 26.64 3.28 2.73
N ASP A 39 27.35 3.05 3.85
CA ASP A 39 27.44 4.00 4.96
C ASP A 39 28.36 5.19 4.66
N VAL A 40 29.13 5.15 3.56
CA VAL A 40 30.06 6.23 3.19
C VAL A 40 29.38 7.22 2.26
N ILE A 41 29.54 8.50 2.55
CA ILE A 41 29.01 9.60 1.73
C ILE A 41 30.06 10.66 1.46
N LEU A 42 29.82 11.44 0.41
CA LEU A 42 30.55 12.65 0.09
C LEU A 42 29.67 13.85 0.48
N ASP A 43 30.09 14.58 1.50
CA ASP A 43 29.39 15.75 2.01
C ASP A 43 30.29 16.99 1.93
N ASN A 44 29.90 17.98 1.12
CA ASN A 44 30.67 19.19 0.87
C ASN A 44 32.15 18.93 0.48
N GLY A 45 32.39 17.88 -0.32
CA GLY A 45 33.73 17.48 -0.75
C GLY A 45 34.53 16.65 0.27
N VAL A 46 33.94 16.34 1.42
CA VAL A 46 34.54 15.50 2.47
C VAL A 46 33.91 14.11 2.47
N ILE A 47 34.76 13.10 2.35
CA ILE A 47 34.34 11.70 2.49
C ILE A 47 34.17 11.41 3.98
N ARG A 48 32.97 10.99 4.39
CA ARG A 48 32.65 10.67 5.79
C ARG A 48 31.66 9.53 5.90
N VAL A 49 31.51 9.01 7.12
CA VAL A 49 30.49 8.02 7.46
C VAL A 49 29.17 8.73 7.77
N LYS A 50 28.05 8.13 7.34
CA LYS A 50 26.70 8.55 7.71
C LYS A 50 26.53 8.53 9.22
N THR A 51 25.86 9.55 9.73
CA THR A 51 25.36 9.61 11.10
C THR A 51 24.20 8.62 11.29
N ALA A 52 23.88 8.29 12.54
CA ALA A 52 22.73 7.45 12.85
C ALA A 52 21.40 8.04 12.32
N ASP A 53 21.26 9.37 12.37
CA ASP A 53 20.08 10.08 11.88
C ASP A 53 19.94 9.99 10.36
N GLU A 54 21.05 10.09 9.61
CA GLU A 54 21.06 9.91 8.16
C GLU A 54 20.68 8.48 7.77
N LYS A 55 21.27 7.48 8.43
CA LYS A 55 20.91 6.07 8.22
C LYS A 55 19.43 5.82 8.51
N LEU A 56 18.89 6.40 9.60
CA LEU A 56 17.49 6.28 9.95
C LEU A 56 16.57 6.97 8.91
N ALA A 57 16.93 8.16 8.43
CA ALA A 57 16.15 8.87 7.42
C ALA A 57 16.07 8.09 6.11
N GLU A 58 17.19 7.54 5.64
CA GLU A 58 17.23 6.69 4.44
C GLU A 58 16.41 5.41 4.61
N ALA A 59 16.55 4.73 5.76
CA ALA A 59 15.77 3.52 6.04
C ALA A 59 14.27 3.81 6.09
N LYS A 60 13.84 4.95 6.66
CA LYS A 60 12.43 5.36 6.66
C LYS A 60 11.92 5.58 5.24
N GLN A 61 12.67 6.30 4.41
CA GLN A 61 12.27 6.55 3.02
C GLN A 61 12.16 5.25 2.22
N LYS A 62 13.13 4.34 2.39
CA LYS A 62 13.10 3.02 1.77
C LYS A 62 11.89 2.21 2.22
N ALA A 63 11.63 2.16 3.53
CA ALA A 63 10.50 1.44 4.09
C ALA A 63 9.15 1.99 3.60
N ILE A 64 8.99 3.31 3.44
CA ILE A 64 7.78 3.91 2.88
C ILE A 64 7.56 3.47 1.42
N ASN A 65 8.62 3.46 0.61
CA ASN A 65 8.54 3.03 -0.78
C ASN A 65 8.17 1.54 -0.89
N GLU A 66 8.83 0.69 -0.10
CA GLU A 66 8.54 -0.75 -0.04
C GLU A 66 7.12 -1.01 0.47
N LEU A 67 6.66 -0.28 1.48
CA LEU A 67 5.31 -0.40 2.02
C LEU A 67 4.25 -0.07 0.96
N SER A 68 4.47 0.96 0.14
CA SER A 68 3.56 1.30 -0.96
C SER A 68 3.46 0.16 -1.98
N GLN A 69 4.58 -0.47 -2.32
CA GLN A 69 4.60 -1.60 -3.25
C GLN A 69 3.90 -2.84 -2.66
N LYS A 70 4.14 -3.12 -1.37
CA LYS A 70 3.45 -4.20 -0.64
C LYS A 70 1.94 -3.98 -0.60
N ALA A 71 1.48 -2.76 -0.31
CA ALA A 71 0.06 -2.42 -0.27
C ALA A 71 -0.62 -2.65 -1.63
N THR A 72 -0.01 -2.14 -2.70
CA THR A 72 -0.50 -2.33 -4.06
C THR A 72 -0.57 -3.82 -4.41
N SER A 73 0.51 -4.58 -4.14
CA SER A 73 0.56 -6.01 -4.43
C SER A 73 -0.51 -6.78 -3.66
N TYR A 74 -0.71 -6.45 -2.39
CA TYR A 74 -1.72 -7.07 -1.53
C TYR A 74 -3.14 -6.82 -2.07
N ILE A 75 -3.46 -5.58 -2.45
CA ILE A 75 -4.78 -5.27 -3.04
C ILE A 75 -4.97 -6.05 -4.33
N LEU A 76 -3.98 -6.05 -5.23
CA LEU A 76 -4.08 -6.68 -6.55
C LEU A 76 -4.17 -8.21 -6.49
N GLN A 77 -3.63 -8.84 -5.45
CA GLN A 77 -3.76 -10.28 -5.22
C GLN A 77 -5.24 -10.70 -5.09
N TYR A 78 -6.07 -9.87 -4.44
CA TYR A 78 -7.47 -10.20 -4.18
C TYR A 78 -8.46 -9.43 -5.07
N TYR A 79 -8.10 -8.23 -5.49
CA TYR A 79 -8.97 -7.33 -6.23
C TYR A 79 -8.21 -6.62 -7.35
N SER A 80 -8.12 -7.32 -8.49
CA SER A 80 -7.39 -6.84 -9.66
C SER A 80 -7.94 -5.51 -10.21
N ASP A 81 -7.07 -4.72 -10.85
CA ASP A 81 -7.48 -3.47 -11.49
C ASP A 81 -8.59 -3.63 -12.52
N ILE A 82 -8.59 -4.75 -13.26
CA ILE A 82 -9.65 -5.06 -14.23
C ILE A 82 -10.97 -5.23 -13.49
N LYS A 83 -10.99 -5.95 -12.36
CA LYS A 83 -12.23 -6.11 -11.60
C LYS A 83 -12.65 -4.81 -10.92
N GLN A 84 -11.71 -4.00 -10.43
CA GLN A 84 -12.01 -2.65 -9.92
C GLN A 84 -12.70 -1.78 -10.98
N ARG A 85 -12.20 -1.79 -12.22
CA ARG A 85 -12.81 -1.06 -13.34
C ARG A 85 -14.17 -1.63 -13.74
N SER A 86 -14.30 -2.95 -13.80
CA SER A 86 -15.59 -3.63 -14.06
C SER A 86 -16.62 -3.26 -13.00
N ASP A 87 -16.23 -3.20 -11.73
CA ASP A 87 -17.12 -2.86 -10.62
C ASP A 87 -17.68 -1.43 -10.69
N VAL A 88 -16.96 -0.49 -11.32
CA VAL A 88 -17.51 0.85 -11.60
C VAL A 88 -18.69 0.75 -12.57
N SER A 89 -18.52 0.02 -13.67
CA SER A 89 -19.59 -0.21 -14.65
C SER A 89 -20.75 -1.03 -14.06
N ASP A 90 -20.45 -2.10 -13.31
CA ASP A 90 -21.46 -2.93 -12.65
C ASP A 90 -22.31 -2.08 -11.70
N LYS A 91 -21.68 -1.19 -10.93
CA LYS A 91 -22.37 -0.26 -10.03
C LYS A 91 -23.24 0.73 -10.81
N GLU A 92 -22.70 1.38 -11.84
CA GLU A 92 -23.45 2.37 -12.64
C GLU A 92 -24.67 1.76 -13.33
N ASN A 93 -24.51 0.56 -13.92
CA ASN A 93 -25.60 -0.17 -14.55
C ASN A 93 -26.64 -0.63 -13.52
N ALA A 94 -26.19 -1.13 -12.37
CA ALA A 94 -27.09 -1.55 -11.29
C ALA A 94 -27.91 -0.38 -10.75
N GLU A 95 -27.28 0.75 -10.45
CA GLU A 95 -27.95 1.94 -9.93
C GLU A 95 -28.91 2.54 -10.95
N SER A 96 -28.54 2.54 -12.24
CA SER A 96 -29.43 2.97 -13.33
C SER A 96 -30.65 2.07 -13.46
N TYR A 97 -30.45 0.75 -13.39
CA TYR A 97 -31.56 -0.21 -13.44
C TYR A 97 -32.48 -0.08 -12.22
N ILE A 98 -31.92 0.00 -11.01
CA ILE A 98 -32.66 0.17 -9.76
C ILE A 98 -33.50 1.46 -9.81
N ALA A 99 -32.92 2.57 -10.29
CA ALA A 99 -33.64 3.81 -10.48
C ALA A 99 -34.75 3.70 -11.54
N TYR A 100 -34.49 3.03 -12.67
CA TYR A 100 -35.50 2.74 -13.69
C TYR A 100 -36.69 1.94 -13.14
N ARG A 101 -36.44 1.04 -12.17
CA ARG A 101 -37.49 0.29 -11.46
C ARG A 101 -38.21 1.11 -10.38
N GLY A 102 -37.88 2.40 -10.23
CA GLY A 102 -38.53 3.32 -9.29
C GLY A 102 -38.02 3.22 -7.85
N LEU A 103 -36.87 2.57 -7.60
CA LEU A 103 -36.26 2.45 -6.28
C LEU A 103 -35.31 3.61 -5.99
N ASP A 104 -35.29 4.09 -4.74
CA ASP A 104 -34.38 5.15 -4.31
C ASP A 104 -32.95 4.62 -4.09
N THR A 105 -32.09 4.91 -5.07
CA THR A 105 -30.67 4.55 -5.04
C THR A 105 -29.90 5.20 -3.88
N SER A 106 -30.33 6.38 -3.41
CA SER A 106 -29.68 7.06 -2.29
C SER A 106 -29.92 6.33 -0.96
N SER A 107 -31.15 5.88 -0.73
CA SER A 107 -31.49 5.06 0.45
C SER A 107 -30.80 3.70 0.40
N ILE A 108 -30.74 3.06 -0.77
CA ILE A 108 -30.02 1.79 -0.95
C ILE A 108 -28.53 1.96 -0.63
N ARG A 109 -27.88 3.02 -1.14
CA ARG A 109 -26.46 3.32 -0.82
C ARG A 109 -26.23 3.49 0.67
N LYS A 110 -27.11 4.21 1.38
CA LYS A 110 -27.01 4.43 2.83
C LYS A 110 -27.09 3.11 3.59
N ASP A 111 -28.05 2.26 3.25
CA ASP A 111 -28.22 0.97 3.90
C ASP A 111 -27.04 0.02 3.62
N ILE A 112 -26.58 -0.06 2.36
CA ILE A 112 -25.38 -0.81 2.00
C ILE A 112 -24.18 -0.35 2.83
N THR A 113 -23.97 0.97 2.91
CA THR A 113 -22.88 1.54 3.71
C THR A 113 -23.01 1.13 5.17
N SER A 114 -24.20 1.22 5.75
CA SER A 114 -24.44 0.82 7.14
C SER A 114 -24.12 -0.66 7.36
N LEU A 115 -24.58 -1.55 6.47
CA LEU A 115 -24.38 -3.00 6.57
C LEU A 115 -22.89 -3.39 6.46
N VAL A 116 -22.17 -2.74 5.55
CA VAL A 116 -20.74 -2.98 5.36
C VAL A 116 -19.93 -2.49 6.57
N LEU A 117 -20.23 -1.29 7.08
CA LEU A 117 -19.54 -0.73 8.25
C LEU A 117 -19.86 -1.48 9.55
N SER A 118 -21.02 -2.14 9.64
CA SER A 118 -21.36 -3.02 10.77
C SER A 118 -20.74 -4.41 10.68
N ASN A 119 -19.87 -4.69 9.70
CA ASN A 119 -19.28 -6.00 9.44
C ASN A 119 -20.33 -7.11 9.25
N THR A 120 -21.49 -6.78 8.71
CA THR A 120 -22.51 -7.78 8.35
C THR A 120 -21.96 -8.66 7.22
N ASP A 121 -22.18 -9.97 7.26
CA ASP A 121 -21.77 -10.84 6.17
C ASP A 121 -22.59 -10.58 4.89
N PHE A 122 -22.01 -10.95 3.74
CA PHE A 122 -22.61 -10.64 2.44
C PHE A 122 -24.03 -11.19 2.30
N GLN A 123 -24.29 -12.42 2.73
CA GLN A 123 -25.58 -13.06 2.51
C GLN A 123 -26.66 -12.44 3.38
N THR A 124 -26.36 -12.17 4.65
CA THR A 124 -27.27 -11.45 5.56
C THR A 124 -27.55 -10.03 5.06
N ALA A 125 -26.53 -9.32 4.57
CA ALA A 125 -26.70 -8.00 3.99
C ALA A 125 -27.59 -8.03 2.74
N LEU A 126 -27.36 -8.98 1.82
CA LEU A 126 -28.19 -9.13 0.62
C LEU A 126 -29.64 -9.49 0.95
N ASN A 127 -29.86 -10.37 1.94
CA ASN A 127 -31.20 -10.71 2.40
C ASN A 127 -31.92 -9.48 2.96
N THR A 128 -31.22 -8.66 3.75
CA THR A 128 -31.75 -7.40 4.31
C THR A 128 -32.17 -6.43 3.20
N LEU A 129 -31.34 -6.25 2.17
CA LEU A 129 -31.66 -5.40 1.03
C LEU A 129 -32.85 -5.92 0.22
N ASN A 130 -32.90 -7.23 -0.04
CA ASN A 130 -34.02 -7.84 -0.77
C ASN A 130 -35.35 -7.70 -0.02
N GLN A 131 -35.35 -7.92 1.31
CA GLN A 131 -36.56 -7.73 2.12
C GLN A 131 -37.08 -6.30 2.06
N LYS A 132 -36.18 -5.30 2.04
CA LYS A 132 -36.55 -3.88 2.04
C LYS A 132 -36.91 -3.34 0.66
N TYR A 133 -36.17 -3.73 -0.38
CA TYR A 133 -36.23 -3.10 -1.70
C TYR A 133 -36.76 -4.02 -2.82
N ASN A 134 -37.00 -5.30 -2.53
CA ASN A 134 -37.46 -6.29 -3.50
C ASN A 134 -38.62 -7.15 -2.96
N PRO A 135 -39.74 -6.54 -2.49
CA PRO A 135 -40.84 -7.27 -1.85
C PRO A 135 -41.52 -8.30 -2.77
N ASN A 136 -41.41 -8.11 -4.09
CA ASN A 136 -41.99 -9.01 -5.09
C ASN A 136 -41.04 -10.13 -5.53
N ASN A 137 -39.85 -10.24 -4.91
CA ASN A 137 -38.83 -11.24 -5.24
C ASN A 137 -38.42 -11.24 -6.73
N ASP A 138 -38.30 -10.05 -7.32
CA ASP A 138 -37.83 -9.89 -8.70
C ASP A 138 -36.35 -10.29 -8.81
N GLN A 139 -36.06 -11.25 -9.69
CA GLN A 139 -34.72 -11.80 -9.84
C GLN A 139 -33.71 -10.77 -10.36
N MET A 140 -34.12 -9.85 -11.23
CA MET A 140 -33.24 -8.82 -11.77
C MET A 140 -32.93 -7.76 -10.71
N ILE A 141 -33.91 -7.37 -9.89
CA ILE A 141 -33.65 -6.46 -8.76
C ILE A 141 -32.67 -7.12 -7.78
N SER A 142 -32.89 -8.39 -7.42
CA SER A 142 -31.98 -9.13 -6.53
C SER A 142 -30.56 -9.23 -7.10
N TYR A 143 -30.43 -9.50 -8.40
CA TYR A 143 -29.15 -9.52 -9.09
C TYR A 143 -28.43 -8.16 -8.98
N TRP A 144 -29.10 -7.06 -9.29
CA TRP A 144 -28.46 -5.74 -9.26
C TRP A 144 -28.18 -5.25 -7.84
N LEU A 145 -29.02 -5.57 -6.85
CA LEU A 145 -28.72 -5.37 -5.43
C LEU A 145 -27.47 -6.14 -5.00
N SER A 146 -27.33 -7.38 -5.48
CA SER A 146 -26.13 -8.20 -5.24
C SER A 146 -24.88 -7.56 -5.87
N GLN A 147 -24.96 -7.01 -7.08
CA GLN A 147 -23.82 -6.35 -7.72
C GLN A 147 -23.36 -5.12 -6.93
N VAL A 148 -24.26 -4.17 -6.59
CA VAL A 148 -23.87 -2.98 -5.82
C VAL A 148 -23.30 -3.34 -4.45
N LEU A 149 -23.82 -4.40 -3.82
CA LEU A 149 -23.31 -4.89 -2.55
C LEU A 149 -21.90 -5.48 -2.71
N LYS A 150 -21.66 -6.32 -3.73
CA LYS A 150 -20.33 -6.89 -4.02
C LYS A 150 -19.30 -5.79 -4.20
N VAL A 151 -19.63 -4.75 -4.97
CA VAL A 151 -18.76 -3.57 -5.15
C VAL A 151 -18.45 -2.91 -3.81
N ALA A 152 -19.47 -2.68 -2.98
CA ALA A 152 -19.27 -2.03 -1.68
C ALA A 152 -18.35 -2.82 -0.74
N PHE A 153 -18.52 -4.15 -0.64
CA PHE A 153 -17.64 -5.00 0.18
C PHE A 153 -16.18 -4.97 -0.31
N ARG A 154 -15.94 -5.05 -1.62
CA ARG A 154 -14.57 -4.99 -2.17
C ARG A 154 -13.93 -3.62 -2.01
N GLN A 155 -14.70 -2.55 -2.15
CA GLN A 155 -14.21 -1.19 -1.90
C GLN A 155 -13.92 -0.96 -0.42
N TYR A 156 -14.70 -1.55 0.48
CA TYR A 156 -14.42 -1.50 1.91
C TYR A 156 -13.15 -2.27 2.29
N PHE A 157 -12.88 -3.40 1.64
CA PHE A 157 -11.57 -4.07 1.76
C PHE A 157 -10.41 -3.13 1.39
N ILE A 158 -10.48 -2.43 0.26
CA ILE A 158 -9.45 -1.44 -0.12
C ILE A 158 -9.31 -0.37 0.96
N PHE A 159 -10.42 0.12 1.50
CA PHE A 159 -10.41 1.13 2.55
C PHE A 159 -9.69 0.65 3.82
N LEU A 160 -9.97 -0.58 4.28
CA LEU A 160 -9.31 -1.17 5.44
C LEU A 160 -7.80 -1.35 5.22
N VAL A 161 -7.39 -1.83 4.04
CA VAL A 161 -5.96 -1.92 3.67
C VAL A 161 -5.30 -0.53 3.68
N LYS A 162 -5.98 0.51 3.20
CA LYS A 162 -5.49 1.89 3.25
C LYS A 162 -5.36 2.42 4.69
N GLN A 163 -6.23 2.00 5.61
CA GLN A 163 -6.08 2.33 7.03
C GLN A 163 -4.85 1.67 7.65
N GLU A 164 -4.63 0.38 7.39
CA GLU A 164 -3.41 -0.31 7.81
C GLU A 164 -2.16 0.39 7.26
N TYR A 165 -2.17 0.72 5.97
CA TYR A 165 -1.08 1.45 5.31
C TYR A 165 -0.79 2.77 6.02
N ALA A 166 -1.83 3.57 6.31
CA ALA A 166 -1.66 4.85 7.00
C ALA A 166 -1.10 4.67 8.42
N SER A 167 -1.53 3.64 9.15
CA SER A 167 -0.97 3.30 10.47
C SER A 167 0.52 2.95 10.37
N TYR A 168 0.91 2.14 9.39
CA TYR A 168 2.31 1.77 9.17
C TYR A 168 3.18 2.96 8.77
N ILE A 169 2.68 3.88 7.93
CA ILE A 169 3.36 5.15 7.64
C ILE A 169 3.63 5.95 8.92
N GLN A 170 2.65 6.08 9.81
CA GLN A 170 2.83 6.79 11.08
C GLN A 170 3.88 6.11 11.97
N GLN A 171 3.89 4.78 12.02
CA GLN A 171 4.89 4.03 12.79
C GLN A 171 6.30 4.24 12.23
N ILE A 172 6.49 4.20 10.91
CA ILE A 172 7.78 4.49 10.27
C ILE A 172 8.23 5.91 10.59
N GLN A 173 7.34 6.90 10.44
CA GLN A 173 7.68 8.31 10.67
C GLN A 173 8.08 8.57 12.13
N ARG A 174 7.40 7.93 13.08
CA ARG A 174 7.65 8.08 14.53
C ARG A 174 8.85 7.29 15.05
N ALA A 175 9.41 6.35 14.27
CA ALA A 175 10.57 5.57 14.71
C ALA A 175 11.76 6.49 15.03
N THR A 176 12.41 6.29 16.16
CA THR A 176 13.57 7.09 16.61
C THR A 176 14.90 6.35 16.45
N SER A 177 14.87 5.07 16.06
CA SER A 177 16.05 4.24 15.88
C SER A 177 15.77 3.06 14.94
N LEU A 178 16.84 2.40 14.49
CA LEU A 178 16.78 1.14 13.75
C LEU A 178 16.77 -0.07 14.70
N PRO A 179 16.30 -1.25 14.25
CA PRO A 179 15.63 -1.50 12.98
C PRO A 179 14.18 -0.98 12.97
N LEU A 180 13.66 -0.68 11.77
CA LEU A 180 12.25 -0.36 11.60
C LEU A 180 11.38 -1.61 11.82
N PRO A 181 10.12 -1.47 12.26
CA PRO A 181 9.19 -2.59 12.37
C PRO A 181 8.96 -3.29 11.03
N ASN A 182 8.65 -4.59 11.07
CA ASN A 182 8.16 -5.30 9.89
C ASN A 182 6.67 -5.04 9.71
N PHE A 183 6.24 -4.84 8.46
CA PHE A 183 4.86 -4.51 8.11
C PHE A 183 4.27 -5.57 7.18
N GLU A 184 3.12 -6.12 7.57
CA GLU A 184 2.36 -7.14 6.85
C GLU A 184 0.86 -6.80 6.93
N PHE A 185 0.19 -6.78 5.77
CA PHE A 185 -1.24 -6.49 5.69
C PHE A 185 -2.06 -7.71 6.12
N LYS A 186 -3.06 -7.49 6.99
CA LYS A 186 -3.86 -8.56 7.58
C LYS A 186 -5.35 -8.48 7.27
N THR A 187 -5.81 -7.38 6.66
CA THR A 187 -7.21 -7.19 6.28
C THR A 187 -7.69 -8.37 5.41
N PRO A 188 -8.67 -9.16 5.85
CA PRO A 188 -9.17 -10.27 5.06
C PRO A 188 -9.97 -9.76 3.86
N PHE A 189 -9.85 -10.43 2.72
CA PHE A 189 -10.75 -10.21 1.61
C PHE A 189 -12.16 -10.71 1.96
N PRO A 190 -13.24 -9.97 1.63
CA PRO A 190 -14.60 -10.38 1.94
C PRO A 190 -14.95 -11.71 1.27
N SER A 191 -15.67 -12.56 2.00
CA SER A 191 -16.26 -13.79 1.44
C SER A 191 -17.46 -13.41 0.57
N LEU A 192 -17.28 -13.50 -0.74
CA LEU A 192 -18.29 -13.16 -1.74
C LEU A 192 -18.59 -14.40 -2.62
N PRO A 193 -19.87 -14.66 -2.93
CA PRO A 193 -20.27 -15.72 -3.86
C PRO A 193 -20.04 -15.33 -5.34
#